data_AF-A0A9X3LGM4-F1
#
_entry.id   AF-A0A9X3LGM4-F1
#
_cell.length_a   1.000
_cell.length_b   1.000
_cell.length_c   1.000
_cell.angle_alpha   90.00
_cell.angle_beta   90.00
_cell.angle_gamma   90.00
#
_symmetry.space_group_name_H-M   'P 1'
#
loop_
_entity.id
_entity.type
_entity.pdbx_description
1 polymer ?
#
loop_
_entity_poly.entity_id
_entity_poly.type
_entity_poly.pdbx_seq_one_letter_code
_entity_poly.pdbx_strand_id
1 'polypeptide(L)' 'MKRFKFVVPIMVVVAVLSLWYLGKEYSEIPLTTRILITAGGSVVSGIISYFMLKNDVHKVDPKPAENFNKKR' A
#
# COMPACT_ATOMS: atom_id res chain seq x y z
N MET A 1 -12.88 5.60 -5.78
CA MET A 1 -12.71 4.15 -5.49
C MET A 1 -11.40 3.54 -6.01
N LYS A 2 -10.63 4.18 -6.92
CA LYS A 2 -9.34 3.64 -7.43
C LYS A 2 -8.23 3.51 -6.36
N ARG A 3 -8.35 4.20 -5.22
CA ARG A 3 -7.33 4.28 -4.15
C ARG A 3 -7.14 2.95 -3.40
N PHE A 4 -8.23 2.22 -3.18
CA PHE A 4 -8.19 0.94 -2.45
C PHE A 4 -7.44 -0.16 -3.22
N LYS A 5 -7.33 -0.06 -4.55
CA LYS A 5 -6.58 -1.05 -5.36
C LYS A 5 -5.08 -1.07 -5.04
N PHE A 6 -4.52 0.03 -4.54
CA PHE A 6 -3.10 0.10 -4.16
C PHE A 6 -2.89 -0.16 -2.66
N VAL A 7 -3.83 0.26 -1.82
CA VAL A 7 -3.71 0.10 -0.35
C VAL A 7 -3.80 -1.39 0.05
N VAL A 8 -4.71 -2.16 -0.57
CA VAL A 8 -4.90 -3.59 -0.26
C VAL A 8 -3.62 -4.41 -0.46
N PRO A 9 -2.92 -4.37 -1.61
CA PRO A 9 -1.69 -5.13 -1.79
C PRO A 9 -0.58 -4.70 -0.82
N ILE A 10 -0.50 -3.43 -0.45
CA ILE A 10 0.48 -2.94 0.53
C ILE A 10 0.22 -3.53 1.92
N MET A 11 -1.04 -3.58 2.36
CA MET A 11 -1.40 -4.23 3.63
C MET A 11 -1.03 -5.72 3.65
N VAL A 12 -1.24 -6.43 2.53
CA VAL A 12 -0.90 -7.85 2.41
C VAL A 12 0.63 -8.06 2.50
N VAL A 13 1.41 -7.24 1.79
CA VAL A 13 2.88 -7.31 1.84
C VAL A 13 3.38 -7.10 3.26
N VAL A 14 2.87 -6.09 3.97
CA VAL A 14 3.28 -5.83 5.36
C VAL A 14 2.86 -6.94 6.30
N ALA A 15 1.67 -7.52 6.14
CA ALA A 15 1.23 -8.65 6.96
C ALA A 15 2.16 -9.86 6.81
N VAL A 16 2.52 -10.22 5.58
CA VAL A 16 3.42 -11.35 5.29
C VAL A 16 4.84 -11.07 5.83
N LEU A 17 5.37 -9.86 5.60
CA LEU A 17 6.70 -9.49 6.09
C LEU A 17 6.78 -9.50 7.62
N SER A 18 5.76 -8.97 8.29
CA SER A 18 5.70 -8.96 9.76
C SER A 18 5.62 -10.37 10.33
N LEU A 19 4.73 -11.22 9.79
CA LEU A 19 4.64 -12.63 10.21
C LEU A 19 5.95 -13.39 9.97
N TRP A 20 6.61 -13.15 8.83
CA TRP A 20 7.87 -13.80 8.51
C TRP A 20 9.00 -13.35 9.44
N TYR A 21 9.10 -12.05 9.69
CA TYR A 21 10.13 -11.47 10.56
C TYR A 21 9.95 -11.92 12.02
N LEU A 22 8.73 -11.86 12.55
CA LEU A 22 8.43 -12.29 13.92
C LEU A 22 8.51 -13.82 14.08
N GLY A 23 8.21 -14.57 13.02
CA GLY A 23 8.39 -16.02 13.00
C GLY A 23 9.86 -16.43 13.05
N LYS A 24 10.73 -15.70 12.34
CA LYS A 24 12.14 -16.03 12.19
C LYS A 24 13.00 -15.53 13.35
N GLU A 25 12.91 -14.26 13.69
CA GLU A 25 13.82 -13.62 14.66
C GLU A 25 13.26 -13.66 16.09
N TYR A 26 11.93 -13.82 16.24
CA TYR A 26 11.24 -13.69 17.52
C TYR A 26 10.35 -14.89 17.81
N SER A 27 10.88 -16.10 17.60
CA SER A 27 10.16 -17.35 17.86
C SER A 27 9.77 -17.54 19.34
N GLU A 28 10.34 -16.75 20.24
CA GLU A 28 10.08 -16.74 21.69
C GLU A 28 8.83 -15.93 22.05
N ILE A 29 8.40 -15.02 21.18
CA ILE A 29 7.27 -14.13 21.44
C ILE A 29 5.95 -14.89 21.26
N PRO A 30 4.99 -14.83 22.21
CA PRO A 30 3.68 -15.47 22.09
C PRO A 30 2.95 -15.05 20.81
N LEU A 31 2.23 -15.99 20.19
CA LEU A 31 1.47 -15.75 18.95
C LEU A 31 0.51 -14.55 19.06
N THR A 32 -0.13 -14.35 20.22
CA THR A 32 -1.02 -13.21 20.47
C THR A 32 -0.32 -11.88 20.24
N THR A 33 0.89 -11.71 20.78
CA THR A 33 1.68 -10.48 20.62
C THR A 33 2.14 -10.31 19.17
N ARG A 34 2.49 -11.41 18.48
CA ARG A 34 2.86 -11.34 17.06
C ARG A 34 1.73 -10.87 16.17
N ILE A 35 0.51 -11.35 16.44
CA ILE A 35 -0.69 -10.93 15.73
C ILE A 35 -0.96 -9.45 16.02
N LEU A 36 -0.79 -8.99 17.27
CA LEU A 36 -0.99 -7.60 17.65
C LEU A 36 -0.01 -6.65 16.96
N ILE A 37 1.27 -7.02 16.88
CA ILE A 37 2.30 -6.26 16.15
C ILE A 37 2.00 -6.26 14.64
N THR A 38 1.64 -7.41 14.08
CA THR A 38 1.29 -7.53 12.66
C THR A 38 0.04 -6.72 12.31
N ALA A 39 -0.98 -6.76 13.16
CA ALA A 39 -2.18 -5.95 13.03
C ALA A 39 -1.84 -4.46 13.09
N GLY A 40 -1.08 -4.03 14.11
CA GLY A 40 -0.62 -2.65 14.25
C GLY A 40 0.20 -2.18 13.05
N GLY A 41 1.19 -2.96 12.61
CA GLY A 41 2.05 -2.65 11.46
C GLY A 41 1.26 -2.56 10.16
N SER A 42 0.34 -3.48 9.92
CA SER A 42 -0.50 -3.47 8.71
C SER A 42 -1.44 -2.27 8.68
N VAL A 43 -2.04 -1.88 9.82
CA VAL A 43 -2.92 -0.72 9.93
C VAL A 43 -2.15 0.57 9.72
N VAL A 44 -1.01 0.75 10.39
CA VAL A 44 -0.16 1.95 10.23
C VAL A 44 0.31 2.09 8.79
N SER A 45 0.75 1.00 8.16
CA SER A 45 1.14 1.01 6.75
C SER A 45 -0.03 1.39 5.83
N GLY A 46 -1.22 0.85 6.08
CA GLY A 46 -2.44 1.20 5.34
C GLY A 46 -2.78 2.70 5.46
N ILE A 47 -2.64 3.28 6.66
CA ILE A 47 -2.88 4.72 6.90
C ILE A 47 -1.86 5.58 6.14
N ILE A 48 -0.57 5.26 6.24
CA ILE A 48 0.50 5.99 5.56
C ILE A 48 0.28 5.93 4.03
N SER A 49 0.00 4.73 3.52
CA SER A 49 -0.23 4.52 2.10
C SER A 49 -1.46 5.27 1.59
N TYR A 50 -2.55 5.29 2.38
CA TYR A 50 -3.74 6.09 2.07
C TYR A 50 -3.43 7.59 2.01
N PHE A 51 -2.62 8.09 2.94
CA PHE A 51 -2.22 9.49 2.97
C PHE A 51 -1.31 9.86 1.78
N MET A 52 -0.33 9.01 1.46
CA MET A 52 0.55 9.22 0.31
C MET A 52 -0.24 9.25 -1.00
N LEU A 53 -1.11 8.26 -1.20
CA LEU A 53 -1.91 8.14 -2.42
C LEU A 53 -2.97 9.23 -2.55
N LYS A 54 -3.39 9.86 -1.44
CA LYS A 54 -4.26 11.05 -1.46
C LYS A 54 -3.60 12.22 -2.20
N ASN A 55 -2.27 12.33 -2.15
CA ASN A 55 -1.53 13.44 -2.78
C ASN A 55 -1.30 13.22 -4.28
N ASP A 56 -1.07 11.98 -4.72
CA ASP A 56 -0.76 11.67 -6.13
C ASP A 56 -2.00 11.62 -7.05
N VAL A 57 -3.18 11.29 -6.53
CA VAL A 57 -4.41 11.11 -7.35
C VAL A 57 -4.92 12.41 -7.98
N HIS A 58 -4.41 13.59 -7.57
CA HIS A 58 -4.75 14.87 -8.19
C HIS A 58 -3.89 15.25 -9.41
N LYS A 59 -2.88 14.45 -9.76
CA LYS A 59 -2.16 14.60 -11.04
C LYS A 59 -2.59 13.49 -12.00
N VAL A 60 -3.79 13.61 -12.56
CA VAL A 60 -4.07 12.95 -13.84
C VAL A 60 -3.47 13.88 -14.88
N ASP A 61 -2.24 13.58 -15.33
CA ASP A 61 -1.68 14.31 -16.47
C ASP A 61 -2.67 14.19 -17.63
N PRO A 62 -3.16 15.31 -18.18
CA PRO A 62 -4.10 15.26 -19.27
C PRO A 62 -3.45 14.53 -20.43
N LYS A 63 -4.17 13.54 -20.98
CA LYS A 63 -3.75 12.83 -22.20
C LYS A 63 -3.41 13.91 -23.25
N PRO A 64 -2.19 13.92 -23.84
CA PRO A 64 -1.84 14.92 -24.84
C PRO A 64 -2.89 14.88 -25.94
N ALA A 65 -3.51 16.02 -26.24
CA ALA A 65 -4.47 16.13 -27.32
C ALA A 65 -3.76 15.81 -28.63
N GLU A 66 -4.11 14.68 -29.25
CA GLU A 66 -3.61 14.25 -30.54
C GLU A 66 -4.18 15.20 -31.60
N ASN A 67 -3.38 16.18 -32.03
CA ASN A 67 -3.73 17.11 -33.09
C ASN A 67 -3.77 16.39 -34.45
N PHE A 68 -4.93 15.82 -34.79
CA PHE A 68 -5.25 15.25 -36.11
C PHE A 68 -5.47 16.31 -37.20
N ASN A 69 -4.61 17.33 -37.29
CA ASN A 69 -4.68 18.26 -38.41
C ASN A 69 -3.28 18.64 -38.90
N LYS A 70 -2.65 17.72 -39.63
CA LYS A 70 -1.57 18.07 -40.54
C LYS A 70 -1.76 17.28 -41.84
N LYS A 71 -1.89 18.03 -42.94
CA LYS A 71 -1.97 17.64 -44.36
C LYS A 71 -3.37 17.52 -44.96
N ARG A 72 -3.95 18.68 -45.28
CA ARG A 72 -4.46 18.91 -46.63
C ARG A 72 -3.35 19.54 -47.45
#